data_AF-A0A5N6RWL3-F1
#
_entry.id   AF-A0A5N6RWL3-F1
#
_cell.length_a   1.000
_cell.length_b   1.000
_cell.length_c   1.000
_cell.angle_alpha   90.00
_cell.angle_beta   90.00
_cell.angle_gamma   90.00
#
_symmetry.space_group_name_H-M   'P 1'
#
loop_
_entity.id
_entity.type
_entity.pdbx_description
1 polymer ?
#
loop_
_entity_poly.entity_id
_entity_poly.type
_entity_poly.pdbx_seq_one_letter_code
_entity_poly.pdbx_strand_id
1 'polypeptide(L)'
;MSELEVDVQIPTAFDPFAEANADDSGAGSKEYVHIRIQQRNGRKSLTTVQGLKKEYSYNKILKDLKKEFCCNGTVVQDPELGQVIQLQGDQRKNVSTFLVQVNTYHIVDYSAGGEDHNNQESKLQFSEDEEALIVIMFNLVGERWSLIAGRIPGRTAEEIEKYWNSRYSTSE
;
A
#
# COMPACT_ATOMS: atom_id res chain seq x y z
N MET A 1 -60.49 -35.95 -33.92
CA MET A 1 -59.95 -36.45 -32.64
C MET A 1 -59.07 -35.36 -32.10
N SER A 2 -59.54 -34.73 -31.03
CA SER A 2 -58.80 -33.75 -30.22
C SER A 2 -57.78 -34.48 -29.36
N GLU A 3 -56.49 -34.20 -29.55
CA GLU A 3 -55.48 -34.58 -28.55
C GLU A 3 -55.60 -33.60 -27.37
N LEU A 4 -55.88 -34.16 -26.19
CA LEU A 4 -55.93 -33.47 -24.92
C LEU A 4 -54.51 -33.47 -24.34
N GLU A 5 -53.86 -32.32 -24.29
CA GLU A 5 -52.65 -32.14 -23.48
C GLU A 5 -53.05 -32.06 -22.00
N VAL A 6 -52.54 -33.00 -21.21
CA VAL A 6 -52.70 -33.07 -19.75
C VAL A 6 -51.59 -32.24 -19.13
N ASP A 7 -51.95 -31.09 -18.56
CA ASP A 7 -51.03 -30.27 -17.75
C ASP A 7 -50.79 -30.98 -16.40
N VAL A 8 -49.77 -31.84 -16.35
CA VAL A 8 -49.23 -32.34 -15.08
C VAL A 8 -48.23 -31.30 -14.60
N GLN A 9 -48.71 -30.43 -13.71
CA GLN A 9 -47.84 -29.56 -12.94
C GLN A 9 -47.12 -30.39 -11.88
N ILE A 10 -45.97 -30.93 -12.27
CA ILE A 10 -45.05 -31.60 -11.36
C ILE A 10 -44.55 -30.51 -10.38
N PRO A 11 -44.75 -30.63 -9.06
CA PRO A 11 -44.12 -29.71 -8.14
C PRO A 11 -42.61 -29.82 -8.34
N THR A 12 -41.97 -28.69 -8.65
CA THR A 12 -40.53 -28.58 -8.85
C THR A 12 -39.85 -29.26 -7.67
N ALA A 13 -39.00 -30.27 -7.95
CA ALA A 13 -38.30 -31.03 -6.94
C ALA A 13 -37.73 -30.07 -5.88
N PHE A 14 -38.14 -30.27 -4.63
CA PHE A 14 -37.59 -29.52 -3.50
C PHE A 14 -36.10 -29.79 -3.47
N ASP A 15 -35.33 -28.82 -3.98
CA ASP A 15 -33.88 -28.85 -4.02
C ASP A 15 -33.38 -28.45 -2.63
N PRO A 16 -32.87 -29.39 -1.82
CA PRO A 16 -32.41 -29.11 -0.47
C PRO A 16 -31.21 -28.16 -0.44
N PHE A 17 -30.62 -27.87 -1.59
CA PHE A 17 -29.53 -26.91 -1.78
C PHE A 17 -30.00 -25.60 -2.43
N ALA A 18 -31.26 -25.42 -2.80
CA ALA A 18 -31.76 -24.13 -3.28
C ALA A 18 -31.66 -23.05 -2.21
N GLU A 19 -31.86 -23.42 -0.94
CA GLU A 19 -31.69 -22.52 0.21
C GLU A 19 -30.21 -22.30 0.57
N ALA A 20 -29.31 -23.19 0.13
CA ALA A 20 -27.86 -23.03 0.27
C ALA A 20 -27.23 -22.21 -0.86
N ASN A 21 -27.85 -22.15 -2.04
CA ASN A 21 -27.40 -21.32 -3.16
C ASN A 21 -27.99 -19.89 -3.13
N ALA A 22 -29.07 -19.67 -2.38
CA ALA A 22 -29.60 -18.33 -2.13
C ALA A 22 -28.78 -17.52 -1.10
N ASP A 23 -27.90 -18.19 -0.34
CA ASP A 23 -27.04 -17.56 0.68
C ASP A 23 -25.54 -17.92 0.53
N ASP A 24 -25.03 -18.15 -0.69
CA ASP A 24 -23.59 -17.91 -0.95
C ASP A 24 -23.29 -16.42 -1.20
N SER A 25 -24.29 -15.56 -0.96
CA SER A 25 -24.07 -14.13 -0.73
C SER A 25 -23.59 -13.83 0.70
N GLY A 26 -23.39 -14.86 1.52
CA GLY A 26 -23.04 -14.81 2.94
C GLY A 26 -21.56 -15.02 3.30
N ALA A 27 -20.62 -15.01 2.35
CA ALA A 27 -19.21 -14.80 2.69
C ALA A 27 -19.02 -13.33 3.03
N GLY A 28 -19.28 -12.98 4.30
CA GLY A 28 -19.47 -11.62 4.80
C GLY A 28 -18.67 -10.53 4.11
N SER A 29 -19.30 -9.36 3.98
CA SER A 29 -18.82 -8.06 3.48
C SER A 29 -17.60 -7.49 4.23
N LYS A 30 -16.67 -8.35 4.64
CA LYS A 30 -15.31 -7.98 4.94
C LYS A 30 -14.67 -7.67 3.61
N GLU A 31 -14.40 -6.38 3.43
CA GLU A 31 -13.72 -5.84 2.27
C GLU A 31 -12.29 -6.38 2.22
N TYR A 32 -12.15 -7.57 1.65
CA TYR A 32 -10.88 -8.29 1.58
C TYR A 32 -10.11 -7.88 0.33
N VAL A 33 -8.93 -7.32 0.55
CA VAL A 33 -7.95 -7.13 -0.52
C VAL A 33 -7.31 -8.48 -0.86
N HIS A 34 -7.56 -8.96 -2.07
CA HIS A 34 -7.00 -10.22 -2.55
C HIS A 34 -5.68 -9.97 -3.28
N ILE A 35 -4.58 -10.43 -2.70
CA ILE A 35 -3.26 -10.41 -3.34
C ILE A 35 -2.99 -11.80 -3.91
N ARG A 36 -3.01 -11.93 -5.24
CA ARG A 36 -2.79 -13.19 -5.95
C ARG A 36 -1.48 -13.12 -6.73
N ILE A 37 -0.77 -14.24 -6.86
CA ILE A 37 0.39 -14.36 -7.74
C ILE A 37 0.04 -15.30 -8.89
N GLN A 38 0.28 -14.87 -10.11
CA GLN A 38 0.11 -15.65 -11.32
C GLN A 38 1.47 -15.84 -12.02
N GLN A 39 1.70 -16.99 -12.62
CA GLN A 39 2.93 -17.26 -13.37
C GLN A 39 2.72 -16.85 -14.84
N ARG A 40 3.43 -15.81 -15.30
CA ARG A 40 3.28 -15.26 -16.67
C ARG A 40 4.10 -16.02 -17.69
N ASN A 41 5.32 -16.43 -17.35
CA ASN A 41 6.17 -17.22 -18.24
C ASN A 41 7.29 -17.91 -17.46
N GLY A 42 7.29 -19.24 -17.33
CA GLY A 42 8.35 -20.02 -16.68
C GLY A 42 8.79 -19.43 -15.33
N ARG A 43 9.87 -18.66 -15.29
CA ARG A 43 10.38 -18.02 -14.05
C ARG A 43 9.78 -16.66 -13.71
N LYS A 44 8.95 -16.08 -14.59
CA LYS A 44 8.33 -14.76 -14.42
C LYS A 44 6.97 -14.88 -13.75
N SER A 45 6.82 -14.23 -12.62
CA SER A 45 5.57 -14.10 -11.87
C SER A 45 4.99 -12.70 -12.02
N LEU A 46 3.67 -12.58 -11.81
CA LEU A 46 2.91 -11.35 -11.80
C LEU A 46 2.07 -11.34 -10.53
N THR A 47 2.17 -10.27 -9.73
CA THR A 47 1.33 -10.09 -8.54
C THR A 47 0.13 -9.21 -8.92
N THR A 48 -1.08 -9.70 -8.70
CA THR A 48 -2.32 -8.96 -8.95
C THR A 48 -3.02 -8.64 -7.63
N VAL A 49 -3.29 -7.36 -7.41
CA VAL A 49 -4.01 -6.86 -6.23
C VAL A 49 -5.44 -6.51 -6.64
N GLN A 50 -6.40 -7.18 -6.02
CA GLN A 50 -7.84 -7.03 -6.28
C GLN A 50 -8.56 -6.62 -4.98
N GLY A 51 -9.73 -5.99 -5.09
CA GLY A 51 -10.52 -5.63 -3.91
C GLY A 51 -10.02 -4.40 -3.16
N LEU A 52 -9.29 -3.51 -3.82
CA LEU A 52 -9.01 -2.19 -3.27
C LEU A 52 -10.30 -1.36 -3.27
N LYS A 53 -10.60 -0.69 -2.16
CA LYS A 53 -11.68 0.30 -2.08
C LYS A 53 -11.56 1.31 -3.22
N LYS A 54 -12.68 1.61 -3.88
CA LYS A 54 -12.77 2.67 -4.92
C LYS A 54 -12.41 4.06 -4.39
N GLU A 55 -12.40 4.22 -3.06
CA GLU A 55 -11.97 5.44 -2.37
C GLU A 55 -10.46 5.69 -2.57
N TYR A 56 -9.66 4.66 -2.80
CA TYR A 56 -8.22 4.83 -3.04
C TYR A 56 -7.92 5.19 -4.50
N SER A 57 -7.05 6.18 -4.67
CA SER A 57 -6.53 6.54 -5.99
C SER A 57 -5.52 5.51 -6.48
N TYR A 58 -5.92 4.63 -7.41
CA TYR A 58 -5.05 3.64 -8.08
C TYR A 58 -3.76 4.26 -8.67
N ASN A 59 -3.84 5.51 -9.17
CA ASN A 59 -2.68 6.22 -9.72
C ASN A 59 -1.61 6.55 -8.67
N LYS A 60 -2.02 6.88 -7.44
CA LYS A 60 -1.07 7.15 -6.33
C LYS A 60 -0.42 5.85 -5.89
N ILE A 61 -1.25 4.83 -5.62
CA ILE A 61 -0.78 3.49 -5.28
C ILE A 61 0.21 2.97 -6.33
N LEU A 62 -0.07 3.14 -7.62
CA LEU A 62 0.83 2.71 -8.69
C LEU A 62 2.16 3.49 -8.71
N LYS A 63 2.16 4.79 -8.37
CA LYS A 63 3.41 5.57 -8.23
C LYS A 63 4.21 5.10 -7.02
N ASP A 64 3.56 4.87 -5.88
CA ASP A 64 4.22 4.40 -4.66
C ASP A 64 4.78 2.99 -4.82
N LEU A 65 4.00 2.07 -5.39
CA LEU A 65 4.46 0.71 -5.71
C LEU A 65 5.63 0.72 -6.71
N LYS A 66 5.64 1.63 -7.70
CA LYS A 66 6.77 1.77 -8.63
C LYS A 66 8.02 2.30 -7.94
N LYS A 67 7.86 3.25 -7.03
CA LYS A 67 8.95 3.85 -6.24
C LYS A 67 9.55 2.85 -5.25
N GLU A 68 8.71 2.06 -4.60
CA GLU A 68 9.14 1.13 -3.55
C GLU A 68 9.65 -0.20 -4.10
N PHE A 69 9.08 -0.69 -5.20
CA PHE A 69 9.44 -2.01 -5.74
C PHE A 69 10.35 -1.97 -6.97
N CYS A 70 10.63 -0.80 -7.55
CA CYS A 70 11.34 -0.65 -8.84
C CYS A 70 10.76 -1.57 -9.94
N CYS A 71 9.50 -1.97 -9.78
CA CYS A 71 8.83 -2.93 -10.64
C CYS A 71 7.89 -2.19 -11.57
N ASN A 72 7.78 -2.66 -12.80
CA ASN A 72 6.80 -2.11 -13.72
C ASN A 72 5.40 -2.63 -13.34
N GLY A 73 4.42 -1.75 -13.37
CA GLY A 73 3.05 -2.03 -12.97
C GLY A 73 2.05 -1.32 -13.86
N THR A 74 0.92 -1.97 -14.09
CA THR A 74 -0.20 -1.46 -14.89
C THR A 74 -1.51 -1.64 -14.13
N VAL A 75 -2.42 -0.68 -14.27
CA VAL A 75 -3.81 -0.87 -13.85
C VAL A 75 -4.53 -1.55 -15.01
N VAL A 76 -5.22 -2.65 -14.72
CA VAL A 76 -6.08 -3.35 -15.69
C VAL A 76 -7.50 -3.29 -15.16
N GLN A 77 -8.46 -3.15 -16.06
CA GLN A 77 -9.87 -3.17 -15.72
C GLN A 77 -10.46 -4.49 -16.20
N ASP A 78 -10.85 -5.32 -15.24
CA ASP A 78 -11.49 -6.60 -15.50
C ASP A 78 -13.02 -6.45 -15.35
N PRO A 79 -13.83 -6.95 -16.30
CA PRO A 79 -15.28 -6.78 -16.29
C PRO A 79 -15.98 -7.50 -15.12
N GLU A 80 -15.35 -8.52 -14.53
CA GLU A 80 -15.90 -9.31 -13.43
C GLU A 80 -15.33 -8.91 -12.05
N LEU A 81 -14.08 -8.42 -12.02
CA LEU A 81 -13.32 -8.18 -10.78
C LEU A 81 -13.05 -6.69 -10.49
N GLY A 82 -13.43 -5.81 -11.42
CA GLY A 82 -13.23 -4.36 -11.31
C GLY A 82 -11.82 -3.90 -11.69
N GLN A 83 -11.38 -2.77 -11.14
CA GLN A 83 -10.03 -2.27 -11.36
C GLN A 83 -9.01 -3.02 -10.49
N VAL A 84 -8.02 -3.62 -11.13
CA VAL A 84 -6.96 -4.40 -10.49
C VAL A 84 -5.59 -3.81 -10.83
N ILE A 85 -4.64 -3.90 -9.89
CA ILE A 85 -3.26 -3.48 -10.13
C ILE A 85 -2.42 -4.74 -10.39
N GLN A 86 -1.75 -4.76 -11.53
CA GLN A 86 -0.82 -5.81 -11.90
C GLN A 86 0.62 -5.31 -11.75
N LEU A 87 1.41 -6.00 -10.93
CA LEU A 87 2.83 -5.73 -10.72
C LEU A 87 3.68 -6.88 -11.28
N GLN A 88 4.78 -6.54 -11.92
CA GLN A 88 5.77 -7.51 -12.36
C GLN A 88 6.54 -8.10 -11.15
N GLY A 89 6.68 -9.42 -11.11
CA GLY A 89 7.40 -10.14 -10.06
C GLY A 89 6.50 -10.68 -8.94
N ASP A 90 7.11 -11.41 -8.00
CA ASP A 90 6.49 -11.78 -6.74
C ASP A 90 6.79 -10.68 -5.72
N GLN A 91 5.75 -9.96 -5.32
CA GLN A 91 5.83 -8.90 -4.32
C GLN A 91 4.82 -9.13 -3.18
N ARG A 92 4.35 -10.36 -2.95
CA ARG A 92 3.23 -10.63 -2.01
C ARG A 92 3.46 -10.08 -0.61
N LYS A 93 4.68 -10.22 -0.09
CA LYS A 93 5.04 -9.80 1.27
C LYS A 93 5.08 -8.29 1.38
N ASN A 94 5.61 -7.64 0.35
CA ASN A 94 5.78 -6.21 0.37
C ASN A 94 4.47 -5.49 0.10
N VAL A 95 3.67 -5.99 -0.85
CA VAL A 95 2.32 -5.47 -1.12
C VAL A 95 1.41 -5.62 0.09
N SER A 96 1.45 -6.77 0.80
CA SER A 96 0.66 -6.93 2.04
C SER A 96 1.12 -5.98 3.14
N THR A 97 2.43 -5.84 3.33
CA THR A 97 2.99 -4.90 4.32
C THR A 97 2.64 -3.46 3.98
N PHE A 98 2.79 -3.06 2.71
CA PHE A 98 2.45 -1.72 2.21
C PHE A 98 0.98 -1.40 2.42
N LEU A 99 0.07 -2.32 2.09
CA LEU A 99 -1.36 -2.11 2.27
C LEU A 99 -1.72 -2.00 3.76
N VAL A 100 -1.15 -2.81 4.64
CA VAL A 100 -1.37 -2.70 6.09
C VAL A 100 -0.83 -1.38 6.63
N GLN A 101 0.34 -0.95 6.14
CA GLN A 101 0.94 0.32 6.52
C GLN A 101 0.04 1.49 6.08
N VAL A 102 -0.30 1.58 4.80
CA VAL A 102 -1.15 2.65 4.24
C VAL A 102 -2.55 2.68 4.89
N ASN A 103 -3.13 1.52 5.19
CA ASN A 103 -4.49 1.43 5.73
C ASN A 103 -4.57 1.76 7.24
N THR A 104 -3.44 1.79 7.96
CA THR A 104 -3.38 2.15 9.40
C THR A 104 -3.12 3.65 9.62
N TYR A 105 -2.56 4.37 8.63
CA TYR A 105 -2.23 5.80 8.73
C TYR A 105 -3.40 6.77 8.42
N HIS A 106 -4.65 6.31 8.49
CA HIS A 106 -5.82 7.09 8.08
C HIS A 106 -6.73 7.48 9.27
N ILE A 107 -6.16 8.18 10.26
CA ILE A 107 -6.88 9.08 11.19
C ILE A 107 -5.90 10.27 11.38
N VAL A 108 -6.09 11.51 10.93
CA VAL A 108 -7.25 12.42 10.92
C VAL A 108 -7.22 13.40 9.72
N ASP A 109 -8.42 13.62 9.17
CA ASP A 109 -9.04 14.86 8.67
C ASP A 109 -8.60 15.64 7.40
N TYR A 110 -9.68 16.13 6.80
CA TYR A 110 -9.95 16.70 5.48
C TYR A 110 -9.71 18.22 5.46
N SER A 111 -8.88 18.75 4.55
CA SER A 111 -9.26 19.89 3.70
C SER A 111 -8.26 20.12 2.56
N ALA A 112 -8.78 20.63 1.45
CA ALA A 112 -8.16 20.86 0.16
C ALA A 112 -6.82 21.62 0.17
N GLY A 113 -5.91 21.24 -0.73
CA GLY A 113 -4.75 22.04 -1.10
C GLY A 113 -3.65 21.16 -1.66
N GLY A 114 -3.48 21.15 -2.97
CA GLY A 114 -2.35 20.48 -3.61
C GLY A 114 -1.07 21.24 -3.32
N GLU A 115 -0.05 20.54 -2.84
CA GLU A 115 1.34 20.95 -2.95
C GLU A 115 2.20 19.72 -3.25
N ASP A 116 2.76 19.74 -4.46
CA ASP A 116 3.83 18.86 -4.91
C ASP A 116 5.02 18.91 -3.95
N HIS A 117 5.13 17.90 -3.08
CA HIS A 117 6.36 17.68 -2.34
C HIS A 117 7.21 16.65 -3.08
N ASN A 118 8.05 17.25 -3.91
CA ASN A 118 9.19 16.69 -4.60
C ASN A 118 10.19 16.04 -3.60
N ASN A 119 10.86 15.02 -4.09
CA ASN A 119 12.11 14.45 -3.57
C ASN A 119 12.07 13.78 -2.18
N GLN A 120 11.83 12.46 -2.17
CA GLN A 120 12.35 11.64 -1.08
C GLN A 120 13.82 11.35 -1.38
N GLU A 121 14.67 12.35 -1.18
CA GLU A 121 16.06 12.07 -0.87
C GLU A 121 16.04 11.25 0.42
N SER A 122 16.73 10.11 0.42
CA SER A 122 16.75 9.15 1.52
C SER A 122 17.08 9.87 2.84
N LYS A 123 16.03 10.21 3.60
CA LYS A 123 16.12 10.81 4.92
C LYS A 123 16.99 9.89 5.77
N LEU A 124 18.19 10.37 6.11
CA LEU A 124 19.01 9.75 7.14
C LEU A 124 18.15 9.74 8.41
N GLN A 125 17.61 8.57 8.75
CA GLN A 125 16.79 8.42 9.95
C GLN A 125 17.74 8.35 11.14
N PHE A 126 17.72 9.40 11.94
CA PHE A 126 18.27 9.41 13.29
C PHE A 126 17.17 8.93 14.25
N SER A 127 17.54 8.15 15.27
CA SER A 127 16.63 7.83 16.37
C SER A 127 16.35 9.09 17.20
N GLU A 128 15.23 9.13 17.91
CA GLU A 128 14.85 10.26 18.78
C GLU A 128 15.97 10.62 19.77
N ASP A 129 16.63 9.60 20.34
CA ASP A 129 17.79 9.77 21.22
C ASP A 129 18.97 10.46 20.52
N GLU A 130 19.24 10.09 19.27
CA GLU A 130 20.31 10.68 18.47
C GLU A 130 19.97 12.11 18.07
N GLU A 131 18.72 12.36 17.65
CA GLU A 131 18.22 13.70 17.31
C GLU A 131 18.32 14.65 18.51
N ALA A 132 17.91 14.20 19.70
CA ALA A 132 18.01 14.97 20.94
C ALA A 132 19.48 15.29 21.27
N LEU A 133 20.38 14.32 21.12
CA LEU A 133 21.81 14.54 21.33
C LEU A 133 22.40 15.56 20.35
N ILE A 134 22.01 15.51 19.06
CA ILE A 134 22.46 16.48 18.05
C ILE A 134 22.02 17.89 18.43
N VAL A 135 20.76 18.08 18.81
CA VAL A 135 20.22 19.39 19.20
C VAL A 135 20.89 19.92 20.47
N ILE A 136 21.04 19.08 21.48
CA ILE A 136 21.69 19.47 22.75
C ILE A 136 23.15 19.84 22.49
N MET A 137 23.88 19.03 21.73
CA MET A 137 25.29 19.28 21.44
C MET A 137 25.47 20.51 20.56
N PHE A 138 24.63 20.73 19.55
CA PHE A 138 24.69 21.94 18.73
C PHE A 138 24.50 23.21 19.58
N ASN A 139 23.54 23.21 20.50
CA ASN A 139 23.34 24.34 21.42
C ASN A 139 24.53 24.57 22.38
N LEU A 140 25.34 23.54 22.65
CA LEU A 140 26.49 23.63 23.56
C LEU A 140 27.81 23.96 22.84
N VAL A 141 28.05 23.40 21.66
CA VAL A 141 29.34 23.49 20.94
C VAL A 141 29.25 24.11 19.54
N GLY A 142 28.05 24.40 19.04
CA GLY A 142 27.79 24.95 17.70
C GLY A 142 28.02 23.92 16.59
N GLU A 143 28.47 24.40 15.43
CA GLU A 143 28.75 23.64 14.20
C GLU A 143 29.99 22.73 14.28
N ARG A 144 30.41 22.33 15.48
CA ARG A 144 31.56 21.43 15.69
C ARG A 144 31.16 19.98 15.48
N TRP A 145 30.79 19.63 14.25
CA TRP A 145 30.23 18.33 13.87
C TRP A 145 31.08 17.12 14.31
N SER A 146 32.40 17.19 14.19
CA SER A 146 33.30 16.12 14.63
C SER A 146 33.20 15.83 16.14
N LEU A 147 32.90 16.86 16.94
CA LEU A 147 32.76 16.74 18.39
C LEU A 147 31.39 16.14 18.76
N ILE A 148 30.36 16.46 17.99
CA ILE A 148 29.02 15.88 18.12
C ILE A 148 29.03 14.41 17.69
N ALA A 149 29.64 14.09 16.54
CA ALA A 149 29.79 12.73 16.02
C ALA A 149 30.52 11.80 17.01
N GLY A 150 31.54 12.32 17.71
CA GLY A 150 32.23 11.55 18.75
C GLY A 150 31.36 11.13 19.94
N ARG A 151 30.16 11.70 20.10
CA ARG A 151 29.19 11.34 21.14
C ARG A 151 28.08 10.41 20.66
N ILE A 152 27.90 10.27 19.34
CA ILE A 152 26.85 9.46 18.75
C ILE A 152 27.52 8.28 18.04
N PRO A 153 27.60 7.10 18.69
CA PRO A 153 28.32 5.96 18.13
C PRO A 153 27.67 5.52 16.81
N GLY A 154 28.48 5.37 15.77
CA GLY A 154 28.01 4.95 14.46
C GLY A 154 27.53 6.08 13.54
N ARG A 155 27.67 7.34 13.94
CA ARG A 155 27.37 8.52 13.10
C ARG A 155 28.62 9.31 12.78
N THR A 156 28.70 9.80 11.56
CA THR A 156 29.77 10.67 11.09
C THR A 156 29.38 12.15 11.20
N ALA A 157 30.39 13.02 11.24
CA ALA A 157 30.19 14.46 11.25
C ALA A 157 29.38 14.93 10.02
N GLU A 158 29.67 14.35 8.85
CA GLU A 158 29.00 14.65 7.58
C GLU A 158 27.51 14.29 7.60
N GLU A 159 27.15 13.14 8.21
CA GLU A 159 25.75 12.75 8.37
C GLU A 159 24.96 13.72 9.27
N ILE A 160 25.58 14.18 10.36
CA ILE A 160 24.97 15.11 11.31
C ILE A 160 24.82 16.49 10.67
N GLU A 161 25.84 16.96 9.95
CA GLU A 161 25.79 18.21 9.20
C GLU A 161 24.69 18.19 8.13
N LYS A 162 24.59 17.10 7.37
CA LYS A 162 23.53 16.91 6.37
C LYS A 162 22.15 16.91 7.02
N TYR A 163 21.98 16.23 8.15
CA TYR A 163 20.74 16.22 8.93
C TYR A 163 20.36 17.61 9.43
N TRP A 164 21.31 18.35 10.01
CA TRP A 164 21.07 19.69 10.55
C TRP A 164 20.67 20.66 9.45
N ASN A 165 21.43 20.72 8.35
CA ASN A 165 21.10 21.58 7.22
C ASN A 165 19.75 21.19 6.59
N SER A 166 19.48 19.90 6.43
CA SER A 166 18.20 19.45 5.88
C SER A 166 16.99 19.82 6.76
N ARG A 167 17.17 19.98 8.08
CA ARG A 167 16.07 20.16 9.03
C ARG A 167 15.91 21.59 9.54
N TYR A 168 16.99 22.37 9.55
CA TYR A 168 17.02 23.72 10.10
C TYR A 168 17.49 24.80 9.10
N SER A 169 17.98 24.43 7.90
CA SER A 169 18.41 25.39 6.85
C SER A 169 17.29 25.78 5.88
N THR A 170 16.01 25.62 6.28
CA THR A 170 14.88 26.17 5.53
C THR A 170 14.46 27.50 6.15
N SER A 171 15.25 28.54 5.88
CA SER A 171 14.86 29.96 5.79
C SER A 171 16.06 30.85 6.11
N GLU A 172 16.69 31.36 5.05
CA GLU A 172 17.03 32.79 4.88
C GLU A 172 16.91 33.15 3.39
#